data_AF-A0A7C5M8P0-F1
#
_entry.id   AF-A0A7C5M8P0-F1
#
_cell.length_a   1.000
_cell.length_b   1.000
_cell.length_c   1.000
_cell.angle_alpha   90.00
_cell.angle_beta   90.00
_cell.angle_gamma   90.00
#
_symmetry.space_group_name_H-M   'P 1'
#
loop_
_entity.id
_entity.type
_entity.pdbx_description
1 polymer ?
#
loop_
_entity_poly.entity_id
_entity_poly.type
_entity_poly.pdbx_seq_one_letter_code
_entity_poly.pdbx_strand_id
1 'polypeptide(L)' 'RLRRCPVLDYKFVAMGHNTVRGAAGAAVLNAELMASEGLLD' A
#
# COMPACT_ATOMS: atom_id res chain seq x y z
N ARG A 1 8.60 3.50 -14.72
CA ARG A 1 9.57 4.34 -15.47
C ARG A 1 10.23 5.35 -14.52
N LEU A 2 11.41 5.04 -13.97
CA LEU A 2 12.15 5.92 -13.05
C LEU A 2 13.12 6.83 -13.83
N ARG A 3 13.22 8.11 -13.45
CA ARG A 3 14.12 9.10 -14.06
C ARG A 3 14.34 10.28 -13.12
N ARG A 4 15.42 11.05 -13.33
CA ARG A 4 15.64 12.34 -12.64
C ARG A 4 14.50 13.31 -12.91
N CYS A 5 14.11 14.07 -11.89
CA CYS A 5 13.17 15.17 -12.01
C CYS A 5 13.96 16.49 -12.11
N PRO A 6 13.53 17.47 -12.92
CA PRO A 6 14.21 18.78 -12.97
C PRO A 6 13.85 19.70 -11.79
N VAL A 7 12.82 19.36 -11.00
CA VAL A 7 12.35 20.15 -9.85
C VAL A 7 12.65 19.45 -8.52
N LEU A 8 12.39 18.14 -8.47
CA LEU A 8 12.68 17.27 -7.33
C LEU A 8 13.79 16.28 -7.71
N ASP A 9 14.05 15.25 -6.92
CA ASP A 9 15.12 14.28 -7.22
C ASP A 9 14.75 13.30 -8.35
N TYR A 10 13.61 12.62 -8.21
CA TYR A 10 13.18 11.55 -9.11
C TYR A 10 11.67 11.62 -9.37
N LYS A 11 11.26 11.17 -10.56
CA LYS A 11 9.86 10.97 -10.91
C LYS A 11 9.67 9.59 -11.54
N PHE A 12 8.54 8.97 -11.24
CA PHE A 12 8.18 7.66 -11.80
C PHE A 12 6.67 7.47 -11.94
N VAL A 13 6.30 6.37 -12.59
CA VAL A 13 4.93 5.86 -12.69
C VAL A 13 4.87 4.55 -11.91
N ALA A 14 3.85 4.41 -11.07
CA ALA A 14 3.54 3.19 -10.32
C ALA A 14 2.17 2.64 -10.75
N MET A 15 2.00 1.33 -10.60
CA MET A 15 0.73 0.63 -10.77
C MET A 15 0.47 -0.18 -9.51
N GLY A 16 -0.73 -0.09 -8.97
CA GLY A 16 -1.17 -0.87 -7.81
C GLY A 16 -2.25 -1.88 -8.21
N HIS A 17 -2.13 -3.11 -7.72
CA HIS A 17 -3.20 -4.11 -7.84
C HIS A 17 -4.29 -3.81 -6.81
N ASN A 18 -5.49 -3.43 -7.27
CA ASN A 18 -6.59 -3.02 -6.39
C ASN A 18 -7.17 -4.18 -5.55
N THR A 19 -7.03 -5.43 -6.00
CA THR A 19 -7.46 -6.60 -5.21
C THR A 19 -6.61 -6.82 -3.97
N VAL A 20 -5.33 -6.46 -4.02
CA VAL A 20 -4.40 -6.60 -2.90
C VAL A 20 -4.28 -5.28 -2.10
N ARG A 21 -4.10 -4.15 -2.79
CA ARG A 21 -3.80 -2.83 -2.18
C ARG A 21 -4.96 -1.83 -2.30
N GLY A 22 -6.13 -2.27 -2.76
CA GLY A 22 -7.35 -1.46 -2.70
C GLY A 22 -8.02 -1.54 -1.33
N ALA A 23 -9.16 -0.88 -1.18
CA ALA A 23 -9.85 -0.74 0.09
C ALA A 23 -10.17 -2.09 0.76
N ALA A 24 -10.72 -3.06 0.01
CA ALA A 24 -11.05 -4.37 0.54
C ALA A 24 -9.81 -5.14 1.02
N GLY A 25 -8.75 -5.16 0.20
CA GLY A 25 -7.49 -5.82 0.57
C GLY A 25 -6.83 -5.18 1.79
N ALA A 26 -6.85 -3.85 1.88
CA ALA A 26 -6.33 -3.12 3.04
C ALA A 26 -7.14 -3.41 4.32
N ALA A 27 -8.48 -3.48 4.23
CA ALA A 27 -9.34 -3.77 5.37
C ALA A 27 -9.09 -5.19 5.92
N VAL A 28 -8.96 -6.18 5.03
CA VAL A 28 -8.65 -7.56 5.43
C VAL A 28 -7.27 -7.64 6.06
N LEU A 29 -6.23 -7.06 5.45
CA LEU A 29 -4.88 -7.06 6.00
C LEU A 29 -4.81 -6.37 7.38
N ASN A 30 -5.55 -5.27 7.57
CA ASN A 30 -5.63 -4.61 8.87
C ASN A 30 -6.32 -5.50 9.91
N ALA A 31 -7.39 -6.21 9.54
CA ALA A 31 -8.07 -7.14 10.44
C ALA A 31 -7.16 -8.33 10.83
N GLU A 32 -6.44 -8.90 9.85
CA GLU A 32 -5.45 -9.95 10.08
C GLU A 32 -4.35 -9.48 11.04
N LEU A 33 -3.86 -8.24 10.85
CA LEU A 33 -2.88 -7.64 11.75
C LEU A 33 -3.44 -7.50 13.18
N MET A 34 -4.63 -6.92 13.33
CA MET A 34 -5.26 -6.74 14.64
C MET A 34 -5.47 -8.07 15.36
N ALA A 35 -5.87 -9.13 14.64
CA ALA A 35 -5.97 -10.47 15.20
C ALA A 35 -4.60 -10.98 15.67
N SER A 36 -3.55 -10.78 14.86
CA SER A 36 -2.19 -11.24 15.20
C SER A 36 -1.57 -10.51 16.38
N GLU A 37 -1.91 -9.23 16.57
CA GLU A 37 -1.40 -8.39 17.67
C GLU A 37 -2.27 -8.50 18.93
N GLY A 38 -3.34 -9.31 18.92
CA GLY A 38 -4.24 -9.46 20.06
C GLY A 38 -5.09 -8.21 20.34
N LEU A 39 -5.40 -7.43 19.31
CA LEU A 39 -6.22 -6.22 19.38
C LEU A 39 -7.72 -6.49 19.16
N LEU A 40 -8.10 -7.76 18.92
CA LEU A 40 -9.48 -8.21 18.78
C LEU A 40 -9.80 -9.10 19.99
N ASP A 41 -10.43 -8.51 21.01
CA ASP A 41 -11.07 -9.21 22.12
C ASP A 41 -12.55 -9.52 21.80
#